data_AF-A0A2G6NDX2-F1
#
_entry.id   AF-A0A2G6NDX2-F1
#
_cell.length_a   1.000
_cell.length_b   1.000
_cell.length_c   1.000
_cell.angle_alpha   90.00
_cell.angle_beta   90.00
_cell.angle_gamma   90.00
#
_symmetry.space_group_name_H-M   'P 1'
#
loop_
_entity.id
_entity.type
_entity.pdbx_description
1 polymer ?
#
loop_
_entity_poly.entity_id
_entity_poly.type
_entity_poly.pdbx_seq_one_letter_code
_entity_poly.pdbx_strand_id
1 'polypeptide(L)'
;MKICIYYYSGAGNTACISEIISQIAQAKGYAVYRKRITKKTLETIQQEYDILAIGFPVYFRRAPLIVLDFINRQLGKNRRFFMFSTKGLYSGDASKEIQILAKERFFTCIGNMEFYMPGSDVLALMAKKNSLTEKIFKCIHSNHIKTRIEGFINSLDDLEKIEDIKSKWYMPLDNGIIKPLERHFTDSYQVFIGRFEAHKTRCDLCLHCVKNCPNFNISIIDHAIVFGTDCSFCLRCIHQCHRKAIEIKGKTEGKVRYHPVVTPDLSVNFTN
;
A
#
# COMPACT_ATOMS: atom_id res chain seq x y z
N MET A 1 -14.72 11.14 -18.56
CA MET A 1 -13.42 11.48 -17.93
C MET A 1 -12.46 10.30 -18.01
N LYS A 2 -11.15 10.55 -18.04
CA LYS A 2 -10.05 9.59 -18.02
C LYS A 2 -9.37 9.63 -16.64
N ILE A 3 -9.42 8.55 -15.88
CA ILE A 3 -8.78 8.42 -14.56
C ILE A 3 -7.55 7.52 -14.69
N CYS A 4 -6.40 8.05 -14.26
CA CYS A 4 -5.14 7.32 -14.18
C CYS A 4 -4.87 6.94 -12.73
N ILE A 5 -4.99 5.66 -12.38
CA ILE A 5 -4.78 5.14 -11.04
C ILE A 5 -3.39 4.52 -10.94
N TYR A 6 -2.50 5.13 -10.18
CA TYR A 6 -1.24 4.54 -9.79
C TYR A 6 -1.28 4.13 -8.32
N TYR A 7 -0.94 2.87 -8.03
CA TYR A 7 -1.01 2.37 -6.66
C TYR A 7 0.24 1.61 -6.25
N TYR A 8 0.69 1.82 -5.02
CA TYR A 8 1.66 0.97 -4.36
C TYR A 8 0.94 0.04 -3.38
N SER A 9 1.38 -1.21 -3.23
CA SER A 9 0.79 -2.13 -2.26
C SER A 9 1.81 -3.15 -1.77
N GLY A 10 1.70 -3.56 -0.51
CA GLY A 10 2.42 -4.69 0.04
C GLY A 10 1.62 -5.97 -0.15
N ALA A 11 0.87 -6.35 0.89
CA ALA A 11 0.10 -7.59 0.91
C ALA A 11 -1.17 -7.59 0.04
N GLY A 12 -1.67 -6.43 -0.40
CA GLY A 12 -2.75 -6.35 -1.38
C GLY A 12 -3.90 -5.41 -1.03
N ASN A 13 -4.00 -4.89 0.21
CA ASN A 13 -5.12 -4.03 0.63
C ASN A 13 -5.35 -2.85 -0.32
N THR A 14 -4.30 -2.07 -0.59
CA THR A 14 -4.37 -0.94 -1.52
C THR A 14 -4.68 -1.39 -2.96
N ALA A 15 -4.22 -2.58 -3.35
CA ALA A 15 -4.55 -3.14 -4.66
C ALA A 15 -6.06 -3.43 -4.77
N CYS A 16 -6.68 -3.99 -3.71
CA CYS A 16 -8.13 -4.20 -3.65
C CYS A 16 -8.91 -2.88 -3.73
N ILE A 17 -8.52 -1.86 -2.96
CA ILE A 17 -9.18 -0.55 -3.04
C ILE A 17 -9.06 0.06 -4.43
N SER A 18 -7.87 0.01 -5.05
CA SER A 18 -7.67 0.53 -6.40
C SER A 18 -8.50 -0.21 -7.46
N GLU A 19 -8.76 -1.51 -7.24
CA GLU A 19 -9.60 -2.34 -8.12
C GLU A 19 -11.08 -1.94 -7.98
N ILE A 20 -11.57 -1.78 -6.74
CA ILE A 20 -12.93 -1.32 -6.46
C ILE A 20 -13.17 0.07 -7.05
N ILE A 21 -12.23 1.01 -6.87
CA ILE A 21 -12.28 2.34 -7.49
C ILE A 21 -12.37 2.22 -9.02
N SER A 22 -11.55 1.35 -9.62
CA SER A 22 -11.55 1.14 -11.07
C SER A 22 -12.91 0.66 -11.57
N GLN A 23 -13.47 -0.39 -10.94
CA GLN A 23 -14.73 -0.98 -11.37
C GLN A 23 -15.91 -0.02 -11.21
N ILE A 24 -15.96 0.75 -10.11
CA ILE A 24 -17.00 1.78 -9.89
C ILE A 24 -16.88 2.93 -10.89
N ALA A 25 -15.67 3.43 -11.13
CA ALA A 25 -15.45 4.49 -12.10
C ALA A 25 -15.79 4.05 -13.53
N GLN A 26 -15.44 2.81 -13.91
CA GLN A 26 -15.82 2.22 -15.19
C GLN A 26 -17.35 2.09 -15.32
N ALA A 27 -18.04 1.67 -14.26
CA ALA A 27 -19.51 1.59 -14.24
C ALA A 27 -20.18 2.96 -14.40
N LYS A 28 -19.55 4.05 -13.93
CA LYS A 28 -20.01 5.45 -14.18
C LYS A 28 -19.71 5.94 -15.62
N GLY A 29 -19.02 5.15 -16.44
CA GLY A 29 -18.66 5.51 -17.81
C GLY A 29 -17.33 6.26 -17.95
N TYR A 30 -16.47 6.23 -16.92
CA TYR A 30 -15.13 6.78 -17.03
C TYR A 30 -14.14 5.77 -17.63
N ALA A 31 -13.21 6.27 -18.44
CA ALA A 31 -12.08 5.47 -18.90
C ALA A 31 -11.05 5.38 -17.77
N VAL A 32 -10.64 4.17 -17.39
CA VAL A 32 -9.70 3.97 -16.29
C VAL A 32 -8.45 3.26 -16.76
N TYR A 33 -7.30 3.87 -16.53
CA TYR A 33 -5.99 3.23 -16.61
C TYR A 33 -5.50 2.95 -15.20
N ARG A 34 -5.07 1.72 -14.92
CA ARG A 34 -4.61 1.33 -13.58
C ARG A 34 -3.24 0.65 -13.65
N LYS A 35 -2.26 1.16 -12.90
CA LYS A 35 -0.88 0.63 -12.87
C LYS A 35 -0.30 0.58 -11.47
N ARG A 36 0.52 -0.44 -11.22
CA ARG A 36 1.26 -0.59 -9.96
C ARG A 36 2.51 0.28 -9.98
N ILE A 37 2.82 0.95 -8.88
CA ILE A 37 4.09 1.66 -8.65
C ILE A 37 5.17 0.65 -8.25
N THR A 38 6.28 0.65 -8.99
CA THR A 38 7.53 -0.09 -8.78
C THR A 38 8.70 0.78 -9.24
N LYS A 39 9.95 0.41 -8.95
CA LYS A 39 11.13 1.17 -9.42
C LYS A 39 11.20 1.27 -10.96
N LYS A 40 10.64 0.31 -11.70
CA LYS A 40 10.53 0.33 -13.17
C LYS A 40 9.45 1.27 -13.68
N THR A 41 8.52 1.70 -12.84
CA THR A 41 7.39 2.55 -13.25
C THR A 41 7.51 3.95 -12.66
N LEU A 42 8.71 4.35 -12.23
CA LEU A 42 8.98 5.71 -11.74
C LEU A 42 9.05 6.74 -12.88
N GLU A 43 8.91 6.31 -14.13
CA GLU A 43 8.86 7.20 -15.29
C GLU A 43 7.66 8.15 -15.26
N THR A 44 7.76 9.24 -16.01
CA THR A 44 6.65 10.18 -16.22
C THR A 44 5.49 9.48 -16.91
N ILE A 45 4.28 9.73 -16.43
CA ILE A 45 3.06 9.16 -17.00
C ILE A 45 2.90 9.68 -18.44
N GLN A 46 2.97 8.76 -19.41
CA GLN A 46 2.78 9.07 -20.84
C GLN A 46 1.30 9.05 -21.25
N GLN A 47 0.47 8.29 -20.53
CA GLN A 47 -0.96 8.20 -20.80
C GLN A 47 -1.63 9.56 -20.64
N GLU A 48 -2.55 9.91 -21.52
CA GLU A 48 -3.40 11.08 -21.34
C GLU A 48 -4.49 10.79 -20.28
N TYR A 49 -4.69 11.72 -19.34
CA TYR A 49 -5.68 11.60 -18.27
C TYR A 49 -6.18 12.96 -17.77
N ASP A 50 -7.38 12.97 -17.20
CA ASP A 50 -8.02 14.13 -16.56
C ASP A 50 -7.73 14.16 -15.05
N ILE A 51 -7.68 12.98 -14.42
CA ILE A 51 -7.43 12.81 -12.99
C ILE A 51 -6.29 11.82 -12.74
N LEU A 52 -5.33 12.20 -11.90
CA LEU A 52 -4.39 11.25 -11.29
C LEU A 52 -4.91 10.80 -9.92
N ALA A 53 -5.01 9.49 -9.72
CA ALA A 53 -5.33 8.89 -8.43
C ALA A 53 -4.10 8.15 -7.88
N ILE A 54 -3.69 8.44 -6.65
CA ILE A 54 -2.58 7.75 -5.98
C ILE A 54 -3.05 6.91 -4.80
N GLY A 55 -2.80 5.60 -4.90
CA GLY A 55 -3.07 4.63 -3.84
C GLY A 55 -1.81 4.23 -3.09
N PHE A 56 -1.84 4.24 -1.75
CA PHE A 56 -0.70 3.74 -0.95
C PHE A 56 -1.09 3.14 0.40
N PRO A 57 -0.33 2.15 0.92
CA PRO A 57 -0.43 1.77 2.33
C PRO A 57 0.27 2.81 3.20
N VAL A 58 -0.26 3.06 4.39
CA VAL A 58 0.48 3.82 5.42
C VAL A 58 1.50 2.89 6.05
N TYR A 59 2.78 3.27 5.94
CA TYR A 59 3.89 2.58 6.61
C TYR A 59 4.50 3.50 7.65
N PHE A 60 4.52 3.07 8.91
CA PHE A 60 5.06 3.84 10.03
C PHE A 60 4.53 5.29 10.08
N ARG A 61 3.22 5.44 9.88
CA ARG A 61 2.50 6.74 9.88
C ARG A 61 2.93 7.72 8.78
N ARG A 62 3.56 7.21 7.71
CA ARG A 62 4.02 8.00 6.56
C ARG A 62 3.62 7.36 5.24
N ALA A 63 3.74 8.15 4.17
CA ALA A 63 3.65 7.62 2.81
C ALA A 63 4.93 6.83 2.45
N PRO A 64 4.84 5.75 1.66
CA PRO A 64 6.01 5.01 1.19
C PRO A 64 6.91 5.87 0.30
N LEU A 65 8.23 5.83 0.51
CA LEU A 65 9.20 6.63 -0.26
C LEU A 65 9.04 6.48 -1.77
N ILE A 66 8.82 5.26 -2.26
CA ILE A 66 8.62 5.00 -3.69
C ILE A 66 7.40 5.72 -4.28
N VAL A 67 6.38 6.01 -3.46
CA VAL A 67 5.20 6.78 -3.87
C VAL A 67 5.54 8.27 -3.95
N LEU A 68 6.30 8.78 -2.97
CA LEU A 68 6.80 10.16 -2.98
C LEU A 68 7.70 10.38 -4.20
N ASP A 69 8.66 9.48 -4.44
CA ASP A 69 9.55 9.50 -5.60
C ASP A 69 8.76 9.48 -6.92
N PHE A 70 7.69 8.68 -6.99
CA PHE A 70 6.83 8.63 -8.16
C PHE A 70 6.16 9.97 -8.44
N ILE A 71 5.51 10.58 -7.43
CA ILE A 71 4.82 11.88 -7.57
C ILE A 71 5.80 12.99 -7.94
N ASN A 72 6.99 13.00 -7.32
CA ASN A 72 8.02 13.99 -7.59
C ASN A 72 8.57 13.94 -9.02
N ARG A 73 8.27 12.90 -9.80
CA ARG A 73 8.64 12.80 -11.22
C ARG A 73 7.53 13.23 -12.17
N GLN A 74 6.37 13.64 -11.64
CA GLN A 74 5.23 14.09 -12.42
C GLN A 74 5.11 15.61 -12.41
N LEU A 75 4.46 16.18 -13.42
CA LEU A 75 4.04 17.59 -13.43
C LEU A 75 2.54 17.63 -13.64
N GLY A 76 1.83 18.15 -12.64
CA GLY A 76 0.38 18.18 -12.61
C GLY A 76 -0.21 19.16 -13.61
N LYS A 77 0.41 20.32 -13.85
CA LYS A 77 -0.14 21.36 -14.75
C LYS A 77 -1.60 21.70 -14.41
N ASN A 78 -1.88 21.92 -13.11
CA ASN A 78 -3.20 22.12 -12.51
C ASN A 78 -4.20 20.95 -12.66
N ARG A 79 -3.73 19.79 -13.10
CA ARG A 79 -4.57 18.60 -13.26
C ARG A 79 -5.08 18.09 -11.92
N ARG A 80 -6.29 17.56 -11.95
CA ARG A 80 -7.02 17.07 -10.78
C ARG A 80 -6.33 15.82 -10.21
N PHE A 81 -6.28 15.75 -8.89
CA PHE A 81 -5.56 14.72 -8.15
C PHE A 81 -6.37 14.27 -6.93
N PHE A 82 -6.54 12.97 -6.74
CA PHE A 82 -6.99 12.45 -5.46
C PHE A 82 -6.09 11.34 -4.95
N MET A 83 -6.14 11.12 -3.65
CA MET A 83 -5.39 10.06 -3.01
C MET A 83 -6.29 9.13 -2.22
N PHE A 84 -5.87 7.88 -2.09
CA PHE A 84 -6.49 6.93 -1.19
C PHE A 84 -5.44 6.12 -0.46
N SER A 85 -5.70 5.83 0.81
CA SER A 85 -4.77 5.08 1.64
C SER A 85 -5.44 3.97 2.44
N THR A 86 -4.64 2.94 2.73
CA THR A 86 -5.04 1.84 3.61
C THR A 86 -4.17 1.82 4.86
N LYS A 87 -4.78 1.69 6.03
CA LYS A 87 -4.09 1.72 7.33
C LYS A 87 -4.65 0.67 8.29
N GLY A 88 -3.80 0.13 9.17
CA GLY A 88 -4.23 -0.71 10.29
C GLY A 88 -4.81 0.14 11.42
N LEU A 89 -4.01 1.08 11.93
CA LEU A 89 -4.40 1.92 13.07
C LEU A 89 -4.26 3.40 12.71
N TYR A 90 -3.13 4.00 13.05
CA TYR A 90 -2.87 5.42 12.83
C TYR A 90 -2.25 5.66 11.46
N SER A 91 -2.76 6.67 10.75
CA SER A 91 -2.20 7.12 9.46
C SER A 91 -1.17 8.23 9.60
N GLY A 92 -1.09 8.87 10.77
CA GLY A 92 -0.31 10.10 10.96
C GLY A 92 -0.56 11.12 9.85
N ASP A 93 0.51 11.75 9.39
CA ASP A 93 0.49 12.78 8.36
C ASP A 93 0.73 12.21 6.95
N ALA A 94 0.63 10.90 6.73
CA ALA A 94 0.91 10.27 5.42
C ALA A 94 0.14 10.90 4.24
N SER A 95 -1.17 11.13 4.39
CA SER A 95 -1.99 11.79 3.35
C SER A 95 -1.63 13.28 3.20
N LYS A 96 -1.23 13.93 4.30
CA LYS A 96 -0.79 15.33 4.29
C LYS A 96 0.52 15.50 3.51
N GLU A 97 1.49 14.58 3.71
CA GLU A 97 2.74 14.54 2.94
C GLU A 97 2.47 14.44 1.44
N ILE A 98 1.54 13.58 1.04
CA ILE A 98 1.14 13.41 -0.37
C ILE A 98 0.44 14.66 -0.90
N GLN A 99 -0.44 15.30 -0.12
CA GLN A 99 -1.13 16.52 -0.55
C GLN A 99 -0.16 17.69 -0.75
N ILE A 100 0.80 17.88 0.15
CA ILE A 100 1.84 18.92 0.04
C ILE A 100 2.66 18.68 -1.23
N LEU A 101 3.21 17.47 -1.39
CA LEU A 101 4.02 17.13 -2.56
C LEU A 101 3.22 17.25 -3.86
N ALA A 102 1.95 16.81 -3.89
CA ALA A 102 1.11 16.95 -5.07
C ALA A 102 0.93 18.44 -5.47
N LYS A 103 0.71 19.33 -4.50
CA LYS A 103 0.61 20.78 -4.76
C LYS A 103 1.92 21.38 -5.24
N GLU A 104 3.05 21.00 -4.66
CA GLU A 104 4.39 21.41 -5.11
C GLU A 104 4.66 20.96 -6.55
N ARG A 105 4.05 19.84 -6.96
CA ARG A 105 4.08 19.33 -8.34
C ARG A 105 2.93 19.87 -9.20
N PHE A 106 2.29 20.96 -8.80
CA PHE A 106 1.23 21.66 -9.54
C PHE A 106 -0.01 20.80 -9.81
N PHE A 107 -0.39 19.91 -8.90
CA PHE A 107 -1.68 19.22 -8.95
C PHE A 107 -2.74 19.94 -8.13
N THR A 108 -3.99 19.87 -8.60
CA THR A 108 -5.16 20.33 -7.87
C THR A 108 -5.73 19.16 -7.07
N CYS A 109 -5.51 19.13 -5.77
CA CYS A 109 -6.03 18.07 -4.91
C CYS A 109 -7.54 18.22 -4.73
N ILE A 110 -8.31 17.20 -5.14
CA ILE A 110 -9.77 17.16 -5.13
C ILE A 110 -10.35 16.12 -4.17
N GLY A 111 -9.52 15.29 -3.52
CA GLY A 111 -10.01 14.26 -2.64
C GLY A 111 -8.95 13.48 -1.87
N ASN A 112 -9.34 12.97 -0.71
CA ASN A 112 -8.56 12.05 0.10
C ASN A 112 -9.51 11.01 0.74
N MET A 113 -9.25 9.73 0.51
CA MET A 113 -9.98 8.63 1.14
C MET A 113 -9.05 7.77 2.00
N GLU A 114 -9.37 7.60 3.29
CA GLU A 114 -8.66 6.66 4.16
C GLU A 114 -9.56 5.45 4.51
N PHE A 115 -8.99 4.25 4.38
CA PHE A 115 -9.65 2.98 4.68
C PHE A 115 -8.87 2.21 5.76
N TYR A 116 -9.58 1.79 6.80
CA TYR A 116 -9.06 0.79 7.74
C TYR A 116 -9.01 -0.56 7.04
N MET A 117 -7.89 -1.26 7.16
CA MET A 117 -7.69 -2.58 6.59
C MET A 117 -6.76 -3.38 7.52
N PRO A 118 -6.89 -4.72 7.56
CA PRO A 118 -6.05 -5.52 8.44
C PRO A 118 -4.57 -5.25 8.17
N GLY A 119 -3.81 -5.00 9.25
CA GLY A 119 -2.38 -4.76 9.18
C GLY A 119 -1.68 -5.96 8.56
N SER A 120 -0.79 -5.71 7.60
CA SER A 120 0.05 -6.74 6.97
C SER A 120 1.49 -6.68 7.47
N ASP A 121 1.67 -6.20 8.70
CA ASP A 121 2.95 -5.93 9.33
C ASP A 121 3.23 -6.97 10.42
N VAL A 122 4.02 -6.57 11.41
CA VAL A 122 4.48 -7.40 12.52
C VAL A 122 3.34 -8.10 13.24
N LEU A 123 2.18 -7.46 13.40
CA LEU A 123 1.05 -8.10 14.06
C LEU A 123 0.56 -9.33 13.28
N ALA A 124 0.45 -9.21 11.95
CA ALA A 124 0.12 -10.36 11.10
C ALA A 124 1.24 -11.41 11.10
N LEU A 125 2.50 -10.96 11.09
CA LEU A 125 3.67 -11.84 11.10
C LEU A 125 3.94 -12.49 12.46
N MET A 126 3.32 -12.06 13.55
CA MET A 126 3.44 -12.68 14.87
C MET A 126 2.23 -13.56 15.22
N ALA A 127 1.08 -13.32 14.60
CA ALA A 127 -0.13 -14.10 14.80
C ALA A 127 0.03 -15.56 14.35
N LYS A 128 -0.32 -16.50 15.23
CA LYS A 128 -0.48 -17.92 14.88
C LYS A 128 -1.85 -18.12 14.23
N LYS A 129 -1.94 -19.10 13.33
CA LYS A 129 -3.22 -19.47 12.71
C LYS A 129 -4.26 -19.85 13.77
N ASN A 130 -5.49 -19.39 13.58
CA ASN A 130 -6.66 -19.51 14.46
C ASN A 130 -6.50 -18.86 15.85
N SER A 131 -5.47 -18.04 16.07
CA SER A 131 -5.29 -17.37 17.35
C SER A 131 -6.25 -16.20 17.54
N LEU A 132 -6.46 -15.78 18.80
CA LEU A 132 -7.19 -14.55 19.11
C LEU A 132 -6.56 -13.32 18.42
N THR A 133 -5.23 -13.25 18.36
CA THR A 133 -4.50 -12.19 17.66
C THR A 133 -4.90 -12.12 16.19
N GLU A 134 -5.02 -13.27 15.51
CA GLU A 134 -5.46 -13.33 14.11
C GLU A 134 -6.87 -12.77 13.94
N LYS A 135 -7.79 -13.20 14.80
CA LYS A 135 -9.18 -12.71 14.78
C LYS A 135 -9.25 -11.20 14.98
N ILE A 136 -8.53 -10.68 15.98
CA ILE A 136 -8.53 -9.25 16.31
C ILE A 136 -8.05 -8.40 15.12
N PHE A 137 -6.89 -8.72 14.52
CA PHE A 137 -6.37 -7.86 13.46
C PHE A 137 -7.20 -7.97 12.17
N LYS A 138 -7.82 -9.12 11.88
CA LYS A 138 -8.73 -9.30 10.73
C LYS A 138 -10.04 -8.53 10.87
N CYS A 139 -10.49 -8.24 12.09
CA CYS A 139 -11.65 -7.38 12.33
C CYS A 139 -11.37 -5.90 12.05
N ILE A 140 -10.11 -5.48 11.92
CA ILE A 140 -9.74 -4.10 11.61
C ILE A 140 -9.99 -3.86 10.12
N HIS A 141 -11.21 -3.51 9.75
CA HIS A 141 -11.54 -3.10 8.38
C HIS A 141 -12.60 -2.01 8.38
N SER A 142 -12.58 -1.17 7.35
CA SER A 142 -13.66 -0.22 7.12
C SER A 142 -14.93 -0.96 6.71
N ASN A 143 -16.07 -0.52 7.25
CA ASN A 143 -17.38 -0.85 6.72
C ASN A 143 -17.70 0.07 5.53
N HIS A 144 -18.64 -0.35 4.70
CA HIS A 144 -19.19 0.44 3.59
C HIS A 144 -18.13 1.00 2.62
N ILE A 145 -17.04 0.24 2.37
CA ILE A 145 -15.97 0.65 1.44
C ILE A 145 -16.54 1.02 0.07
N LYS A 146 -17.37 0.14 -0.49
CA LYS A 146 -18.05 0.35 -1.78
C LYS A 146 -18.85 1.66 -1.79
N THR A 147 -19.78 1.84 -0.86
CA THR A 147 -20.65 3.03 -0.80
C THR A 147 -19.85 4.33 -0.65
N ARG A 148 -18.76 4.32 0.15
CA ARG A 148 -17.88 5.49 0.28
C ARG A 148 -17.18 5.82 -1.04
N ILE A 149 -16.71 4.81 -1.77
CA ILE A 149 -16.08 5.00 -3.08
C ILE A 149 -17.11 5.46 -4.12
N GLU A 150 -18.31 4.86 -4.15
CA GLU A 150 -19.41 5.29 -5.02
C GLU A 150 -19.77 6.76 -4.80
N GLY A 151 -19.96 7.16 -3.54
CA GLY A 151 -20.25 8.56 -3.21
C GLY A 151 -19.15 9.52 -3.68
N PHE A 152 -17.89 9.14 -3.50
CA PHE A 152 -16.75 9.95 -3.97
C PHE A 152 -16.63 10.00 -5.50
N ILE A 153 -16.80 8.86 -6.18
CA ILE A 153 -16.74 8.80 -7.65
C ILE A 153 -17.91 9.57 -8.27
N ASN A 154 -19.08 9.55 -7.65
CA ASN A 154 -20.25 10.30 -8.11
C ASN A 154 -20.08 11.81 -8.01
N SER A 155 -19.35 12.30 -7.00
CA SER A 155 -19.08 13.74 -6.83
C SER A 155 -17.88 14.25 -7.64
N LEU A 156 -17.18 13.38 -8.39
CA LEU A 156 -16.02 13.80 -9.19
C LEU A 156 -16.36 14.83 -10.26
N ASP A 157 -17.60 14.95 -10.72
CA ASP A 157 -17.92 15.96 -11.73
C ASP A 157 -17.92 17.39 -11.13
N ASP A 158 -18.25 17.51 -9.84
CA ASP A 158 -18.44 18.80 -9.15
C ASP A 158 -17.23 19.23 -8.28
N LEU A 159 -16.29 18.33 -8.00
CA LEU A 159 -15.17 18.61 -7.10
C LEU A 159 -14.06 19.45 -7.73
N GLU A 160 -13.93 20.71 -7.32
CA GLU A 160 -12.86 21.59 -7.79
C GLU A 160 -11.55 21.45 -7.01
N LYS A 161 -11.62 21.48 -5.67
CA LYS A 161 -10.46 21.39 -4.77
C LYS A 161 -10.92 21.03 -3.35
N ILE A 162 -10.07 20.35 -2.58
CA ILE A 162 -10.27 20.14 -1.14
C ILE A 162 -9.42 21.09 -0.30
N GLU A 163 -9.89 21.35 0.92
CA GLU A 163 -9.10 22.01 1.95
C GLU A 163 -7.80 21.25 2.26
N ASP A 164 -6.86 21.98 2.85
CA ASP A 164 -5.60 21.44 3.30
C ASP A 164 -5.81 20.42 4.42
N ILE A 165 -5.21 19.24 4.26
CA ILE A 165 -5.28 18.19 5.27
C ILE A 165 -4.53 18.71 6.50
N LYS A 166 -5.28 19.01 7.55
CA LYS A 166 -4.73 19.47 8.83
C LYS A 166 -3.94 18.34 9.49
N SER A 167 -2.88 18.69 10.21
CA SER A 167 -2.17 17.70 11.04
C SER A 167 -3.11 17.18 12.11
N LYS A 168 -2.94 15.90 12.46
CA LYS A 168 -3.83 15.24 13.41
C LYS A 168 -3.47 15.65 14.84
N TRP A 169 -4.47 15.75 15.71
CA TRP A 169 -4.33 16.24 17.09
C TRP A 169 -3.27 15.46 17.90
N TYR A 170 -3.08 14.18 17.59
CA TYR A 170 -2.10 13.32 18.26
C TYR A 170 -0.67 13.45 17.73
N MET A 171 -0.41 14.27 16.69
CA MET A 171 0.92 14.42 16.09
C MET A 171 2.00 14.97 17.04
N PRO A 172 1.73 15.92 17.95
CA PRO A 172 2.74 16.34 18.92
C PRO A 172 3.19 15.20 19.83
N LEU A 173 2.24 14.41 20.34
CA LEU A 173 2.51 13.22 21.16
C LEU A 173 3.25 12.14 20.35
N ASP A 174 2.79 11.91 19.13
CA ASP A 174 3.39 10.97 18.21
C ASP A 174 4.86 11.33 17.92
N ASN A 175 5.14 12.61 17.64
CA ASN A 175 6.49 13.09 17.34
C ASN A 175 7.40 13.17 18.57
N GLY A 176 6.84 13.56 19.72
CA GLY A 176 7.61 13.80 20.94
C GLY A 176 7.91 12.55 21.76
N ILE A 177 7.04 11.52 21.70
CA ILE A 177 7.15 10.34 22.56
C ILE A 177 7.16 9.05 21.74
N ILE A 178 6.16 8.88 20.86
CA ILE A 178 5.95 7.58 20.19
C ILE A 178 7.03 7.34 19.13
N LYS A 179 7.39 8.34 18.32
CA LYS A 179 8.44 8.23 17.29
C LYS A 179 9.84 8.00 17.87
N PRO A 180 10.29 8.70 18.94
CA PRO A 180 11.57 8.40 19.58
C PRO A 180 11.61 7.02 20.22
N LEU A 181 10.53 6.63 20.92
CA LEU A 181 10.40 5.29 21.49
C LEU A 181 10.42 4.23 20.39
N GLU A 182 9.62 4.44 19.34
CA GLU A 182 9.66 3.62 18.15
C GLU A 182 11.06 3.62 17.55
N ARG A 183 11.79 4.72 17.37
CA ARG A 183 13.19 4.71 16.85
C ARG A 183 14.11 3.81 17.67
N HIS A 184 14.03 3.90 18.99
CA HIS A 184 14.71 2.99 19.91
C HIS A 184 14.33 1.51 19.70
N PHE A 185 13.10 1.25 19.25
CA PHE A 185 12.56 -0.06 18.87
C PHE A 185 12.53 -0.36 17.35
N THR A 186 12.87 0.55 16.43
CA THR A 186 12.57 0.49 14.98
C THR A 186 13.81 0.58 14.10
N ASP A 187 14.97 1.01 14.63
CA ASP A 187 16.25 0.55 14.08
C ASP A 187 16.18 -0.97 13.83
N SER A 188 15.46 -1.70 14.71
CA SER A 188 15.05 -3.11 14.65
C SER A 188 14.37 -3.63 13.37
N TYR A 189 13.63 -2.82 12.59
CA TYR A 189 12.98 -3.33 11.37
C TYR A 189 13.92 -3.31 10.16
N GLN A 190 14.80 -2.32 10.08
CA GLN A 190 15.95 -2.41 9.17
C GLN A 190 16.88 -3.55 9.57
N VAL A 191 16.95 -3.92 10.86
CA VAL A 191 17.66 -5.15 11.26
C VAL A 191 17.06 -6.40 10.59
N PHE A 192 15.81 -6.40 10.10
CA PHE A 192 15.27 -7.52 9.30
C PHE A 192 15.53 -7.41 7.79
N ILE A 193 15.94 -6.25 7.29
CA ILE A 193 16.41 -6.12 5.90
C ILE A 193 17.69 -6.96 5.77
N GLY A 194 17.79 -7.76 4.71
CA GLY A 194 18.86 -8.76 4.55
C GLY A 194 18.70 -10.01 5.42
N ARG A 195 17.60 -10.17 6.18
CA ARG A 195 17.27 -11.38 6.96
C ARG A 195 16.15 -12.22 6.35
N PHE A 196 15.70 -11.85 5.15
CA PHE A 196 14.73 -12.63 4.41
C PHE A 196 15.43 -13.83 3.78
N GLU A 197 14.81 -14.99 3.87
CA GLU A 197 15.31 -16.22 3.27
C GLU A 197 14.17 -17.01 2.63
N ALA A 198 14.49 -17.78 1.59
CA ALA A 198 13.58 -18.78 1.06
C ALA A 198 13.95 -20.15 1.61
N HIS A 199 12.98 -20.86 2.16
CA HIS A 199 13.18 -22.18 2.73
C HIS A 199 13.57 -23.19 1.64
N LYS A 200 14.71 -23.87 1.82
CA LYS A 200 15.33 -24.74 0.80
C LYS A 200 14.40 -25.83 0.25
N THR A 201 13.57 -26.43 1.10
CA THR A 201 12.67 -27.53 0.70
C THR A 201 11.26 -27.11 0.34
N ARG A 202 10.79 -25.94 0.79
CA ARG A 202 9.42 -25.47 0.51
C ARG A 202 9.38 -24.63 -0.76
N CYS A 203 10.46 -23.90 -1.04
CA CYS A 203 10.58 -23.09 -2.24
C CYS A 203 10.66 -23.98 -3.47
N ASP A 204 9.74 -23.78 -4.40
CA ASP A 204 9.67 -24.47 -5.69
C ASP A 204 10.31 -23.66 -6.83
N LEU A 205 11.06 -22.60 -6.49
CA LEU A 205 11.70 -21.68 -7.44
C LEU A 205 10.75 -21.12 -8.53
N CYS A 206 9.47 -20.91 -8.21
CA CYS A 206 8.49 -20.30 -9.14
C CYS A 206 8.83 -18.85 -9.58
N LEU A 207 9.78 -18.21 -8.90
CA LEU A 207 10.24 -16.83 -9.11
C LEU A 207 9.16 -15.74 -8.95
N HIS A 208 8.01 -16.05 -8.33
CA HIS A 208 6.95 -15.06 -8.11
C HIS A 208 7.42 -13.85 -7.29
N CYS A 209 8.24 -14.10 -6.27
CA CYS A 209 8.82 -13.05 -5.43
C CYS A 209 9.82 -12.16 -6.19
N VAL A 210 10.64 -12.75 -7.07
CA VAL A 210 11.57 -12.04 -7.95
C VAL A 210 10.79 -11.12 -8.89
N LYS A 211 9.79 -11.65 -9.58
CA LYS A 211 8.99 -10.92 -10.57
C LYS A 211 8.17 -9.79 -9.97
N ASN A 212 7.67 -9.96 -8.74
CA ASN A 212 6.74 -9.01 -8.10
C ASN A 212 7.39 -8.10 -7.05
N CYS A 213 8.70 -8.15 -6.83
CA CYS A 213 9.39 -7.24 -5.92
C CYS A 213 9.33 -5.81 -6.49
N PRO A 214 8.70 -4.84 -5.81
CA PRO A 214 8.59 -3.48 -6.33
C PRO A 214 9.94 -2.78 -6.44
N ASN A 215 10.94 -3.21 -5.66
CA ASN A 215 12.29 -2.65 -5.65
C ASN A 215 13.28 -3.44 -6.50
N PHE A 216 12.90 -4.59 -7.09
CA PHE A 216 13.83 -5.50 -7.76
C PHE A 216 14.98 -6.00 -6.84
N ASN A 217 14.68 -6.11 -5.54
CA ASN A 217 15.63 -6.50 -4.51
C ASN A 217 15.80 -8.02 -4.35
N ILE A 218 15.10 -8.83 -5.14
CA ILE A 218 15.12 -10.30 -5.02
C ILE A 218 15.61 -10.86 -6.34
N SER A 219 16.66 -11.68 -6.29
CA SER A 219 17.29 -12.31 -7.45
C SER A 219 17.38 -13.83 -7.27
N ILE A 220 17.79 -14.52 -8.34
CA ILE A 220 18.17 -15.93 -8.31
C ILE A 220 19.66 -16.05 -8.60
N ILE A 221 20.41 -16.71 -7.72
CA ILE A 221 21.85 -16.97 -7.84
C ILE A 221 22.05 -18.43 -7.47
N ASP A 222 22.76 -19.19 -8.29
CA ASP A 222 23.05 -20.62 -8.07
C ASP A 222 21.82 -21.45 -7.67
N HIS A 223 20.72 -21.27 -8.42
CA HIS A 223 19.42 -21.90 -8.16
C HIS A 223 18.80 -21.61 -6.78
N ALA A 224 19.21 -20.53 -6.11
CA ALA A 224 18.64 -20.08 -4.84
C ALA A 224 18.09 -18.65 -4.92
N ILE A 225 17.02 -18.38 -4.16
CA ILE A 225 16.47 -17.02 -4.02
C ILE A 225 17.37 -16.22 -3.07
N VAL A 226 17.84 -15.08 -3.54
CA VAL A 226 18.70 -14.16 -2.77
C VAL A 226 18.00 -12.81 -2.60
N PHE A 227 18.08 -12.26 -1.38
CA PHE A 227 17.51 -10.95 -1.03
C PHE A 227 18.64 -9.94 -0.84
N GLY A 228 18.59 -8.84 -1.59
CA GLY A 228 19.49 -7.70 -1.41
C GLY A 228 19.09 -6.80 -0.24
N THR A 229 19.73 -5.63 -0.16
CA THR A 229 19.55 -4.64 0.91
C THR A 229 18.58 -3.51 0.57
N ASP A 230 18.20 -3.34 -0.69
CA ASP A 230 17.29 -2.30 -1.18
C ASP A 230 15.81 -2.70 -1.01
N CYS A 231 15.43 -3.07 0.21
CA CYS A 231 14.09 -3.55 0.55
C CYS A 231 13.25 -2.44 1.19
N SER A 232 12.07 -2.17 0.62
CA SER A 232 11.08 -1.25 1.20
C SER A 232 10.27 -1.85 2.36
N PHE A 233 10.59 -3.09 2.78
CA PHE A 233 9.86 -3.85 3.80
C PHE A 233 8.33 -3.93 3.59
N CYS A 234 7.87 -4.05 2.34
CA CYS A 234 6.43 -4.11 2.04
C CYS A 234 5.78 -5.48 2.33
N LEU A 235 6.60 -6.49 2.65
CA LEU A 235 6.20 -7.85 3.00
C LEU A 235 5.40 -8.60 1.92
N ARG A 236 5.33 -8.05 0.70
CA ARG A 236 4.66 -8.69 -0.44
C ARG A 236 5.18 -10.10 -0.71
N CYS A 237 6.50 -10.30 -0.67
CA CYS A 237 7.12 -11.59 -0.93
C CYS A 237 6.67 -12.65 0.08
N ILE A 238 6.66 -12.31 1.37
CA ILE A 238 6.21 -13.21 2.44
C ILE A 238 4.74 -13.55 2.28
N HIS A 239 3.89 -12.54 2.11
CA HIS A 239 2.46 -12.76 2.01
C HIS A 239 2.11 -13.52 0.73
N GLN A 240 2.62 -13.14 -0.44
CA GLN A 240 2.19 -13.72 -1.72
C GLN A 240 2.88 -15.03 -2.12
N CYS A 241 3.77 -15.59 -1.30
CA CYS A 241 4.38 -16.89 -1.61
C CYS A 241 3.36 -18.02 -1.36
N HIS A 242 2.89 -18.68 -2.43
CA HIS A 242 1.93 -19.79 -2.34
C HIS A 242 2.47 -20.99 -1.57
N ARG A 243 3.78 -21.25 -1.63
CA ARG A 243 4.46 -22.29 -0.82
C ARG A 243 4.74 -21.86 0.62
N LYS A 244 4.43 -20.61 0.98
CA LYS A 244 4.75 -19.99 2.28
C LYS A 244 6.24 -20.13 2.65
N ALA A 245 7.11 -20.17 1.64
CA ALA A 245 8.52 -20.51 1.78
C ALA A 245 9.41 -19.33 2.20
N ILE A 246 8.94 -18.08 2.07
CA ILE A 246 9.73 -16.89 2.41
C ILE A 246 9.51 -16.54 3.88
N GLU A 247 10.61 -16.41 4.62
CA GLU A 247 10.61 -16.17 6.07
C GLU A 247 11.62 -15.09 6.46
N ILE A 248 11.50 -14.60 7.70
CA ILE A 248 12.49 -13.73 8.35
C ILE A 248 13.23 -14.55 9.42
N LYS A 249 14.34 -15.22 9.06
CA LYS A 249 15.16 -16.08 9.94
C LYS A 249 14.33 -16.96 10.90
N GLY A 250 13.39 -17.74 10.35
CA GLY A 250 12.48 -18.61 11.12
C GLY A 250 11.42 -17.91 12.00
N LYS A 251 11.49 -16.60 12.25
CA LYS A 251 10.54 -15.89 13.14
C LYS A 251 9.10 -15.88 12.63
N THR A 252 8.94 -15.99 11.32
CA THR A 252 7.64 -15.92 10.63
C THR A 252 7.09 -17.29 10.24
N GLU A 253 7.75 -18.37 10.68
CA GLU A 253 7.33 -19.74 10.40
C GLU A 253 6.01 -20.08 11.11
N GLY A 254 5.09 -20.71 10.37
CA GLY A 254 3.76 -21.07 10.87
C GLY A 254 2.85 -19.87 11.16
N LYS A 255 3.26 -18.66 10.77
CA LYS A 255 2.50 -17.42 10.97
C LYS A 255 1.52 -17.17 9.83
N VAL A 256 0.53 -16.34 10.11
CA VAL A 256 -0.54 -16.04 9.16
C VAL A 256 0.04 -15.38 7.91
N ARG A 257 -0.42 -15.84 6.74
CA ARG A 257 -0.23 -15.13 5.46
C ARG A 257 -1.54 -14.43 5.13
N TYR A 258 -1.43 -13.21 4.64
CA TYR A 258 -2.55 -12.31 4.52
C TYR A 258 -2.78 -11.99 3.04
N HIS A 259 -3.96 -12.38 2.55
CA HIS A 259 -4.32 -12.32 1.14
C HIS A 259 -5.71 -11.70 0.98
N PRO A 260 -5.79 -10.37 0.82
CA PRO A 260 -7.06 -9.73 0.52
C PRO A 260 -7.43 -9.97 -0.94
N VAL A 261 -8.72 -10.17 -1.19
CA VAL A 261 -9.31 -10.34 -2.53
C VAL A 261 -10.54 -9.45 -2.65
N VAL A 262 -10.82 -8.97 -3.87
CA VAL A 262 -12.07 -8.28 -4.18
C VAL A 262 -13.09 -9.31 -4.64
N THR A 263 -14.28 -9.27 -4.05
CA THR A 263 -15.40 -10.14 -4.41
C THR A 263 -16.26 -9.52 -5.52
N PRO A 264 -17.16 -10.30 -6.16
CA PRO A 264 -18.06 -9.77 -7.20
C PRO A 264 -18.98 -8.63 -6.73
N ASP A 265 -19.34 -8.58 -5.44
CA ASP A 265 -20.14 -7.51 -4.83
C ASP A 265 -19.32 -6.24 -4.50
N LEU A 266 -18.03 -6.22 -4.85
CA LEU A 266 -17.06 -5.15 -4.55
C LEU A 266 -16.77 -4.97 -3.06
N SER A 267 -16.82 -6.07 -2.30
CA SER A 267 -16.30 -6.12 -0.93
C SER A 267 -14.88 -6.68 -0.92
N VAL A 268 -14.19 -6.50 0.22
CA VAL A 268 -12.85 -7.09 0.42
C VAL A 268 -12.98 -8.25 1.38
N ASN A 269 -12.60 -9.43 0.92
CA ASN A 269 -12.50 -10.64 1.74
C ASN A 269 -11.03 -11.00 1.99
N PHE A 270 -10.80 -11.78 3.05
CA PHE A 270 -9.46 -12.20 3.47
C PHE A 270 -9.37 -13.72 3.43
N THR A 271 -8.61 -14.27 2.49
CA THR A 271 -8.41 -15.72 2.39
C THR A 271 -7.27 -16.17 3.32
N ASN A 272 -7.33 -17.44 3.75
CA ASN A 272 -6.34 -18.10 4.63
C ASN A 272 -5.20 -18.79 3.86
#